data_AF-A0A5J4U7Q4-F1
#
_entry.id   AF-A0A5J4U7Q4-F1
#
_cell.length_a   1.000
_cell.length_b   1.000
_cell.length_c   1.000
_cell.angle_alpha   90.00
_cell.angle_beta   90.00
_cell.angle_gamma   90.00
#
_symmetry.space_group_name_H-M   'P 1'
#
loop_
_entity.id
_entity.type
_entity.pdbx_description
1 polymer ?
#
loop_
_entity_poly.entity_id
_entity_poly.type
_entity_poly.pdbx_seq_one_letter_code
_entity_poly.pdbx_strand_id
1 'polypeptide(L)'
;AGNYGGAIYTTLKSGGKLTIAGSCLFTECRAISTTFWGYGGGIYAKIEGENSSLILEDSITFERCSGQTGGGMLLIVQNGGNIKIIGSCNFTDCSSSTSGGGIYLETNDGTVSFNPTEQILIENCNSDNNGGGIYCSIAEKGQISLNNIKFNKCLSQIDGGGLFADINEGGQLTLDKSCEFYQCESYGNGGGICGIFIGSYGDYDPSSELIDLHGMKINGNTADKYGQREYVKGNYSDTYSDENELLGIPLNLSSFNSYSSEEIQQQQQHLEHWWGIFGILNRAQVIVNISNPNGKLIFQIGGQRMIPGYLNVKIFELRDKTQQEIDQEQKEINQLFNKNNLESLIRNSSQFSFTPKIETDNQQQIFINSNLKIKQKLLLDQTNEIIYPPEDGSSTPIQIEGEIQSDQNATFGMNEYKWLNYNQKWYGVLISNNKKIFTGKDGIDFEKDANAAVLLEVIIQEEEKEKGKGKRFPIGIVVGVLVIVSVIIIIIIIALFISNKTFS
;
A
#
# COMPACT_ATOMS: atom_id res chain seq x y z
N ALA A 1 -49.74 -4.15 11.02
CA ALA A 1 -48.96 -2.94 10.70
C ALA A 1 -48.87 -2.80 9.18
N GLY A 2 -48.25 -1.74 8.66
CA GLY A 2 -47.70 -1.79 7.31
C GLY A 2 -46.46 -2.69 7.29
N ASN A 3 -46.14 -3.26 6.14
CA ASN A 3 -44.95 -4.12 5.98
C ASN A 3 -43.69 -3.32 5.61
N TYR A 4 -43.80 -1.99 5.55
CA TYR A 4 -42.81 -1.08 5.00
C TYR A 4 -42.78 0.18 5.85
N GLY A 5 -41.62 0.51 6.44
CA GLY A 5 -41.39 1.77 7.16
C GLY A 5 -42.35 1.97 8.33
N GLY A 6 -42.11 1.30 9.46
CA GLY A 6 -43.05 1.26 10.59
C GLY A 6 -43.43 2.63 11.18
N ALA A 7 -42.65 3.67 10.90
CA ALA A 7 -43.05 5.08 11.01
C ALA A 7 -43.03 5.82 9.66
N ILE A 8 -42.00 5.63 8.82
CA ILE A 8 -41.86 6.32 7.53
C ILE A 8 -41.49 5.34 6.41
N TYR A 9 -42.33 5.26 5.38
CA TYR A 9 -41.98 4.66 4.09
C TYR A 9 -41.89 5.74 3.02
N THR A 10 -40.82 5.76 2.22
CA THR A 10 -40.62 6.73 1.14
C THR A 10 -39.91 6.13 -0.08
N THR A 11 -40.17 6.71 -1.25
CA THR A 11 -39.41 6.46 -2.48
C THR A 11 -39.16 7.78 -3.20
N LEU A 12 -37.89 8.19 -3.31
CA LEU A 12 -37.49 9.42 -3.97
C LEU A 12 -36.90 9.10 -5.34
N LYS A 13 -37.45 9.74 -6.38
CA LYS A 13 -37.00 9.60 -7.77
C LYS A 13 -36.86 10.95 -8.45
N SER A 14 -36.10 10.99 -9.55
CA SER A 14 -36.05 12.13 -10.48
C SER A 14 -35.72 13.47 -9.82
N GLY A 15 -34.75 13.49 -8.90
CA GLY A 15 -34.37 14.70 -8.16
C GLY A 15 -35.22 15.00 -6.92
N GLY A 16 -36.11 14.09 -6.52
CA GLY A 16 -36.93 14.20 -5.31
C GLY A 16 -36.09 14.21 -4.03
N LYS A 17 -36.44 15.08 -3.07
CA LYS A 17 -35.66 15.28 -1.84
C LYS A 17 -36.54 15.21 -0.60
N LEU A 18 -36.00 14.63 0.47
CA LEU A 18 -36.58 14.62 1.81
C LEU A 18 -35.47 14.94 2.82
N THR A 19 -35.80 15.80 3.79
CA THR A 19 -34.97 16.06 4.96
C THR A 19 -35.77 15.68 6.20
N ILE A 20 -35.14 14.96 7.13
CA ILE A 20 -35.64 14.68 8.47
C ILE A 20 -34.71 15.42 9.44
N ALA A 21 -35.26 16.34 10.22
CA ALA A 21 -34.55 17.33 11.03
C ALA A 21 -35.26 17.57 12.37
N GLY A 22 -34.60 18.29 13.28
CA GLY A 22 -35.01 18.46 14.66
C GLY A 22 -34.70 17.26 15.56
N SER A 23 -35.37 17.19 16.71
CA SER A 23 -35.24 16.07 17.64
C SER A 23 -36.32 15.02 17.35
N CYS A 24 -35.95 13.90 16.72
CA CYS A 24 -36.88 12.82 16.32
C CYS A 24 -36.59 11.53 17.09
N LEU A 25 -37.55 11.07 17.89
CA LEU A 25 -37.53 9.76 18.53
C LEU A 25 -38.49 8.80 17.82
N PHE A 26 -37.95 7.78 17.18
CA PHE A 26 -38.67 6.63 16.65
C PHE A 26 -38.57 5.49 17.69
N THR A 27 -39.58 5.37 18.56
CA THR A 27 -39.63 4.32 19.59
C THR A 27 -40.64 3.22 19.23
N GLU A 28 -40.27 1.96 19.45
CA GLU A 28 -41.08 0.74 19.27
C GLU A 28 -41.76 0.56 17.90
N CYS A 29 -41.27 1.25 16.87
CA CYS A 29 -41.77 1.17 15.49
C CYS A 29 -41.52 -0.24 14.90
N ARG A 30 -42.52 -0.82 14.22
CA ARG A 30 -42.44 -2.22 13.75
C ARG A 30 -42.88 -2.43 12.30
N ALA A 31 -42.02 -3.10 11.53
CA ALA A 31 -42.26 -3.60 10.18
C ALA A 31 -41.99 -5.11 10.13
N ILE A 32 -42.73 -5.90 10.92
CA ILE A 32 -42.63 -7.36 10.98
C ILE A 32 -43.82 -7.98 10.22
N SER A 33 -43.57 -8.98 9.39
CA SER A 33 -44.59 -9.70 8.61
C SER A 33 -44.24 -11.19 8.50
N THR A 34 -45.27 -12.04 8.41
CA THR A 34 -45.16 -13.51 8.33
C THR A 34 -45.52 -14.08 6.95
N THR A 35 -45.87 -13.22 5.98
CA THR A 35 -46.35 -13.61 4.64
C THR A 35 -45.77 -12.80 3.48
N PHE A 36 -45.23 -11.61 3.77
CA PHE A 36 -44.54 -10.71 2.85
C PHE A 36 -43.31 -10.09 3.55
N TRP A 37 -42.48 -9.36 2.81
CA TRP A 37 -41.27 -8.71 3.33
C TRP A 37 -41.58 -7.54 4.28
N GLY A 38 -40.96 -7.53 5.47
CA GLY A 38 -41.04 -6.48 6.48
C GLY A 38 -39.82 -5.55 6.52
N TYR A 39 -39.82 -4.47 5.74
CA TYR A 39 -38.65 -3.59 5.58
C TYR A 39 -38.70 -2.35 6.46
N GLY A 40 -37.62 -2.08 7.20
CA GLY A 40 -37.39 -0.82 7.92
C GLY A 40 -38.34 -0.63 9.10
N GLY A 41 -37.97 -1.12 10.29
CA GLY A 41 -38.83 -1.08 11.48
C GLY A 41 -39.25 0.34 11.87
N GLY A 42 -38.34 1.32 11.77
CA GLY A 42 -38.64 2.76 11.81
C GLY A 42 -38.82 3.36 10.42
N ILE A 43 -37.74 3.41 9.62
CA ILE A 43 -37.75 4.01 8.27
C ILE A 43 -37.42 2.96 7.20
N TYR A 44 -38.18 2.93 6.11
CA TYR A 44 -37.76 2.36 4.83
C TYR A 44 -37.73 3.46 3.76
N ALA A 45 -36.54 3.72 3.19
CA ALA A 45 -36.38 4.66 2.09
C ALA A 45 -35.70 4.00 0.87
N LYS A 46 -36.29 4.17 -0.32
CA LYS A 46 -35.60 3.93 -1.60
C LYS A 46 -35.28 5.24 -2.30
N ILE A 47 -34.02 5.46 -2.66
CA ILE A 47 -33.53 6.65 -3.36
C ILE A 47 -33.01 6.22 -4.73
N GLU A 48 -33.53 6.79 -5.82
CA GLU A 48 -33.24 6.32 -7.18
C GLU A 48 -33.03 7.50 -8.15
N GLY A 49 -31.95 7.47 -8.93
CA GLY A 49 -31.65 8.49 -9.93
C GLY A 49 -30.85 9.68 -9.37
N GLU A 50 -30.04 10.30 -10.23
CA GLU A 50 -29.26 11.50 -9.94
C GLU A 50 -30.09 12.59 -9.23
N ASN A 51 -29.43 13.33 -8.33
CA ASN A 51 -30.00 14.42 -7.54
C ASN A 51 -31.13 14.02 -6.58
N SER A 52 -31.64 12.79 -6.59
CA SER A 52 -32.57 12.28 -5.57
C SER A 52 -31.81 12.12 -4.25
N SER A 53 -32.33 12.68 -3.14
CA SER A 53 -31.58 12.68 -1.86
C SER A 53 -32.43 12.61 -0.59
N LEU A 54 -32.04 11.74 0.34
CA LEU A 54 -32.52 11.76 1.73
C LEU A 54 -31.42 12.32 2.65
N ILE A 55 -31.79 13.29 3.50
CA ILE A 55 -30.92 13.89 4.51
C ILE A 55 -31.51 13.65 5.90
N LEU A 56 -30.67 13.17 6.82
CA LEU A 56 -30.94 13.06 8.25
C LEU A 56 -30.01 14.03 9.01
N GLU A 57 -30.58 15.02 9.66
CA GLU A 57 -29.85 16.09 10.36
C GLU A 57 -30.38 16.32 11.79
N ASP A 58 -29.70 17.20 12.54
CA ASP A 58 -29.92 17.45 13.98
C ASP A 58 -29.75 16.22 14.89
N SER A 59 -30.84 15.64 15.43
CA SER A 59 -30.78 14.62 16.47
C SER A 59 -31.90 13.59 16.34
N ILE A 60 -31.54 12.42 15.82
CA ILE A 60 -32.46 11.33 15.50
C ILE A 60 -32.09 10.12 16.37
N THR A 61 -33.10 9.39 16.86
CA THR A 61 -32.89 8.17 17.66
C THR A 61 -33.95 7.12 17.35
N PHE A 62 -33.51 5.88 17.19
CA PHE A 62 -34.31 4.68 17.03
C PHE A 62 -34.16 3.80 18.28
N GLU A 63 -35.28 3.45 18.89
CA GLU A 63 -35.31 2.79 20.20
C GLU A 63 -36.31 1.62 20.17
N ARG A 64 -35.87 0.39 20.45
CA ARG A 64 -36.71 -0.83 20.41
C ARG A 64 -37.44 -1.05 19.06
N CYS A 65 -36.92 -0.48 17.96
CA CYS A 65 -37.49 -0.68 16.63
C CYS A 65 -37.25 -2.11 16.12
N SER A 66 -38.18 -2.65 15.34
CA SER A 66 -38.06 -4.02 14.83
C SER A 66 -38.58 -4.20 13.41
N GLY A 67 -37.78 -4.86 12.57
CA GLY A 67 -38.10 -5.17 11.18
C GLY A 67 -37.90 -6.66 10.87
N GLN A 68 -38.41 -7.12 9.73
CA GLN A 68 -37.90 -8.36 9.15
C GLN A 68 -36.51 -8.12 8.55
N THR A 69 -36.26 -6.95 7.94
CA THR A 69 -34.93 -6.50 7.47
C THR A 69 -34.75 -5.03 7.79
N GLY A 70 -33.61 -4.65 8.39
CA GLY A 70 -33.37 -3.28 8.85
C GLY A 70 -34.22 -2.91 10.08
N GLY A 71 -33.73 -3.21 11.29
CA GLY A 71 -34.55 -3.11 12.51
C GLY A 71 -34.95 -1.68 12.88
N GLY A 72 -34.02 -0.73 12.82
CA GLY A 72 -34.31 0.71 12.89
C GLY A 72 -34.55 1.31 11.49
N MET A 73 -33.65 1.06 10.54
CA MET A 73 -33.76 1.57 9.17
C MET A 73 -33.43 0.53 8.11
N LEU A 74 -34.10 0.63 6.96
CA LEU A 74 -33.68 0.01 5.69
C LEU A 74 -33.55 1.08 4.61
N LEU A 75 -32.38 1.18 3.99
CA LEU A 75 -32.06 2.21 2.99
C LEU A 75 -31.52 1.55 1.71
N ILE A 76 -32.17 1.82 0.57
CA ILE A 76 -31.75 1.35 -0.76
C ILE A 76 -31.40 2.56 -1.63
N VAL A 77 -30.21 2.61 -2.21
CA VAL A 77 -29.72 3.76 -2.99
C VAL A 77 -29.19 3.33 -4.36
N GLN A 78 -29.82 3.80 -5.44
CA GLN A 78 -29.58 3.28 -6.79
C GLN A 78 -29.42 4.39 -7.85
N ASN A 79 -28.54 4.16 -8.85
CA ASN A 79 -28.36 5.00 -10.05
C ASN A 79 -28.08 6.49 -9.76
N GLY A 80 -26.99 6.81 -9.06
CA GLY A 80 -26.63 8.20 -8.69
C GLY A 80 -27.48 8.83 -7.57
N GLY A 81 -28.33 8.05 -6.90
CA GLY A 81 -29.05 8.48 -5.70
C GLY A 81 -28.11 8.76 -4.51
N ASN A 82 -28.54 9.60 -3.56
CA ASN A 82 -27.69 10.00 -2.42
C ASN A 82 -28.39 9.94 -1.05
N ILE A 83 -27.64 9.55 -0.01
CA ILE A 83 -28.05 9.67 1.40
C ILE A 83 -26.95 10.36 2.21
N LYS A 84 -27.37 11.29 3.08
CA LYS A 84 -26.49 11.96 4.05
C LYS A 84 -27.07 11.85 5.46
N ILE A 85 -26.25 11.42 6.41
CA ILE A 85 -26.55 11.43 7.84
C ILE A 85 -25.51 12.34 8.49
N ILE A 86 -25.95 13.50 8.97
CA ILE A 86 -25.11 14.63 9.38
C ILE A 86 -25.34 14.99 10.87
N GLY A 87 -26.56 14.76 11.36
CA GLY A 87 -26.87 14.85 12.80
C GLY A 87 -26.41 13.62 13.58
N SER A 88 -26.67 13.61 14.89
CA SER A 88 -26.64 12.35 15.65
C SER A 88 -27.81 11.46 15.20
N CYS A 89 -27.57 10.16 15.05
CA CYS A 89 -28.53 9.21 14.49
C CYS A 89 -28.34 7.86 15.19
N ASN A 90 -28.87 7.75 16.41
CA ASN A 90 -28.56 6.66 17.33
C ASN A 90 -29.55 5.49 17.22
N PHE A 91 -29.09 4.28 17.54
CA PHE A 91 -29.85 3.04 17.49
C PHE A 91 -29.66 2.28 18.80
N THR A 92 -30.76 1.93 19.48
CA THR A 92 -30.73 1.21 20.76
C THR A 92 -31.82 0.13 20.78
N ASP A 93 -31.47 -1.08 21.22
CA ASP A 93 -32.36 -2.24 21.31
C ASP A 93 -33.09 -2.60 19.99
N CYS A 94 -32.52 -2.23 18.84
CA CYS A 94 -33.13 -2.48 17.53
C CYS A 94 -32.90 -3.93 17.07
N SER A 95 -33.89 -4.54 16.39
CA SER A 95 -33.80 -5.95 15.97
C SER A 95 -34.32 -6.23 14.56
N SER A 96 -33.64 -7.15 13.88
CA SER A 96 -33.98 -7.62 12.54
C SER A 96 -34.10 -9.15 12.53
N SER A 97 -35.21 -9.68 12.01
CA SER A 97 -35.38 -11.13 11.83
C SER A 97 -34.77 -11.67 10.51
N THR A 98 -33.90 -10.88 9.90
CA THR A 98 -32.93 -11.26 8.85
C THR A 98 -31.68 -10.41 9.11
N SER A 99 -31.17 -9.66 8.12
CA SER A 99 -29.94 -8.87 8.25
C SER A 99 -30.19 -7.44 8.74
N GLY A 100 -29.17 -6.80 9.33
CA GLY A 100 -29.17 -5.37 9.68
C GLY A 100 -30.02 -5.05 10.91
N GLY A 101 -29.56 -5.43 12.10
CA GLY A 101 -30.32 -5.28 13.35
C GLY A 101 -30.62 -3.83 13.72
N GLY A 102 -29.65 -2.92 13.57
CA GLY A 102 -29.89 -1.47 13.59
C GLY A 102 -30.26 -0.94 12.20
N ILE A 103 -29.39 -1.18 11.20
CA ILE A 103 -29.52 -0.62 9.85
C ILE A 103 -29.24 -1.69 8.79
N TYR A 104 -30.06 -1.71 7.73
CA TYR A 104 -29.73 -2.38 6.47
C TYR A 104 -29.47 -1.32 5.38
N LEU A 105 -28.31 -1.39 4.76
CA LEU A 105 -27.88 -0.52 3.65
C LEU A 105 -27.67 -1.35 2.39
N GLU A 106 -28.27 -0.94 1.29
CA GLU A 106 -28.05 -1.49 -0.05
C GLU A 106 -27.71 -0.35 -1.01
N THR A 107 -26.67 -0.52 -1.82
CA THR A 107 -26.40 0.42 -2.91
C THR A 107 -25.90 -0.24 -4.19
N ASN A 108 -26.38 0.26 -5.33
CA ASN A 108 -25.86 -0.01 -6.67
C ASN A 108 -25.71 1.35 -7.38
N ASP A 109 -24.47 1.76 -7.71
CA ASP A 109 -24.17 3.08 -8.30
C ASP A 109 -24.69 4.28 -7.46
N GLY A 110 -24.96 4.09 -6.17
CA GLY A 110 -25.46 5.12 -5.25
C GLY A 110 -24.44 5.49 -4.17
N THR A 111 -24.68 6.59 -3.46
CA THR A 111 -23.77 7.07 -2.39
C THR A 111 -24.48 7.24 -1.06
N VAL A 112 -24.05 6.51 -0.03
CA VAL A 112 -24.46 6.68 1.38
C VAL A 112 -23.30 7.28 2.16
N SER A 113 -23.57 8.31 2.96
CA SER A 113 -22.53 9.00 3.74
C SER A 113 -23.00 9.33 5.16
N PHE A 114 -22.34 8.76 6.16
CA PHE A 114 -22.48 9.10 7.57
C PHE A 114 -21.32 10.03 7.93
N ASN A 115 -21.61 11.31 8.16
CA ASN A 115 -20.65 12.33 8.59
C ASN A 115 -21.25 13.09 9.80
N PRO A 116 -21.46 12.40 10.93
CA PRO A 116 -22.19 12.96 12.05
C PRO A 116 -21.35 13.97 12.84
N THR A 117 -21.98 15.01 13.37
CA THR A 117 -21.33 16.02 14.24
C THR A 117 -20.92 15.48 15.62
N GLU A 118 -21.53 14.38 16.05
CA GLU A 118 -21.26 13.67 17.30
C GLU A 118 -21.09 12.16 17.02
N GLN A 119 -20.55 11.38 17.96
CA GLN A 119 -20.40 9.94 17.74
C GLN A 119 -21.77 9.25 17.69
N ILE A 120 -22.09 8.59 16.56
CA ILE A 120 -23.29 7.77 16.45
C ILE A 120 -23.13 6.53 17.32
N LEU A 121 -24.12 6.22 18.14
CA LEU A 121 -24.18 5.00 18.93
C LEU A 121 -25.15 3.99 18.31
N ILE A 122 -24.68 2.77 18.09
CA ILE A 122 -25.47 1.60 17.75
C ILE A 122 -25.26 0.59 18.89
N GLU A 123 -26.18 0.56 19.85
CA GLU A 123 -26.10 -0.26 21.06
C GLU A 123 -27.16 -1.38 21.09
N ASN A 124 -26.75 -2.58 21.51
CA ASN A 124 -27.61 -3.73 21.80
C ASN A 124 -28.53 -4.12 20.62
N CYS A 125 -28.05 -3.94 19.39
CA CYS A 125 -28.80 -4.24 18.17
C CYS A 125 -28.56 -5.70 17.72
N ASN A 126 -29.62 -6.43 17.35
CA ASN A 126 -29.56 -7.87 17.03
C ASN A 126 -30.07 -8.21 15.62
N SER A 127 -29.41 -9.17 14.97
CA SER A 127 -29.70 -9.67 13.63
C SER A 127 -29.79 -11.20 13.62
N ASP A 128 -30.93 -11.75 13.18
CA ASP A 128 -31.11 -13.20 13.01
C ASP A 128 -30.35 -13.78 11.78
N ASN A 129 -29.89 -12.91 10.86
CA ASN A 129 -28.85 -13.21 9.87
C ASN A 129 -27.63 -12.30 10.10
N ASN A 130 -27.11 -11.63 9.07
CA ASN A 130 -25.84 -10.89 9.11
C ASN A 130 -25.99 -9.41 9.53
N GLY A 131 -25.00 -8.86 10.23
CA GLY A 131 -24.93 -7.43 10.55
C GLY A 131 -25.82 -7.02 11.72
N GLY A 132 -25.41 -7.34 12.95
CA GLY A 132 -26.17 -7.02 14.17
C GLY A 132 -26.40 -5.52 14.37
N GLY A 133 -25.36 -4.70 14.17
CA GLY A 133 -25.49 -3.24 14.10
C GLY A 133 -25.90 -2.78 12.70
N ILE A 134 -25.02 -2.97 11.71
CA ILE A 134 -25.24 -2.61 10.31
C ILE A 134 -24.98 -3.81 9.40
N TYR A 135 -25.83 -3.98 8.40
CA TYR A 135 -25.54 -4.77 7.19
C TYR A 135 -25.38 -3.84 5.99
N CYS A 136 -24.33 -4.04 5.18
CA CYS A 136 -24.08 -3.34 3.93
C CYS A 136 -24.04 -4.34 2.75
N SER A 137 -24.78 -4.09 1.68
CA SER A 137 -24.51 -4.64 0.34
C SER A 137 -24.21 -3.51 -0.64
N ILE A 138 -23.13 -3.65 -1.40
CA ILE A 138 -22.55 -2.58 -2.23
C ILE A 138 -22.16 -3.18 -3.59
N ALA A 139 -22.76 -2.66 -4.66
CA ALA A 139 -22.57 -3.14 -6.03
C ALA A 139 -22.32 -1.99 -7.03
N GLU A 140 -21.85 -2.34 -8.22
CA GLU A 140 -21.41 -1.40 -9.27
C GLU A 140 -20.52 -0.29 -8.68
N LYS A 141 -20.73 0.99 -8.98
CA LYS A 141 -19.95 2.10 -8.40
C LYS A 141 -20.47 2.58 -7.03
N GLY A 142 -21.21 1.72 -6.33
CA GLY A 142 -21.82 2.04 -5.04
C GLY A 142 -20.78 2.41 -3.99
N GLN A 143 -21.08 3.42 -3.18
CA GLN A 143 -20.17 3.94 -2.15
C GLN A 143 -20.91 4.08 -0.81
N ILE A 144 -20.34 3.53 0.26
CA ILE A 144 -20.79 3.75 1.64
C ILE A 144 -19.62 4.27 2.45
N SER A 145 -19.78 5.43 3.10
CA SER A 145 -18.82 5.96 4.08
C SER A 145 -19.46 6.00 5.47
N LEU A 146 -18.82 5.32 6.43
CA LEU A 146 -19.23 5.20 7.83
C LEU A 146 -18.19 5.85 8.75
N ASN A 147 -18.48 7.06 9.23
CA ASN A 147 -17.54 7.84 10.02
C ASN A 147 -18.08 8.09 11.43
N ASN A 148 -17.20 8.00 12.45
CA ASN A 148 -17.51 8.22 13.87
C ASN A 148 -18.73 7.43 14.39
N ILE A 149 -18.77 6.12 14.10
CA ILE A 149 -19.82 5.20 14.55
C ILE A 149 -19.29 4.24 15.60
N LYS A 150 -20.00 4.12 16.73
CA LYS A 150 -19.73 3.18 17.81
C LYS A 150 -20.76 2.06 17.83
N PHE A 151 -20.30 0.86 17.52
CA PHE A 151 -21.02 -0.41 17.66
C PHE A 151 -20.74 -0.96 19.07
N ASN A 152 -21.79 -1.31 19.82
CA ASN A 152 -21.71 -1.64 21.24
C ASN A 152 -22.67 -2.80 21.56
N LYS A 153 -22.17 -4.00 21.86
CA LYS A 153 -22.96 -5.20 22.16
C LYS A 153 -23.95 -5.59 21.06
N CYS A 154 -23.58 -5.38 19.81
CA CYS A 154 -24.39 -5.80 18.67
C CYS A 154 -24.19 -7.30 18.40
N LEU A 155 -25.27 -8.04 18.13
CA LEU A 155 -25.27 -9.51 17.98
C LEU A 155 -25.73 -9.93 16.58
N SER A 156 -25.03 -10.89 15.99
CA SER A 156 -25.37 -11.55 14.73
C SER A 156 -25.47 -13.06 14.93
N GLN A 157 -26.54 -13.70 14.45
CA GLN A 157 -26.66 -15.16 14.49
C GLN A 157 -25.85 -15.85 13.37
N ILE A 158 -25.30 -15.10 12.41
CA ILE A 158 -24.51 -15.64 11.31
C ILE A 158 -23.17 -14.90 11.20
N ASP A 159 -23.06 -13.77 10.49
CA ASP A 159 -21.79 -13.06 10.34
C ASP A 159 -21.89 -11.57 10.71
N GLY A 160 -20.84 -10.99 11.30
CA GLY A 160 -20.72 -9.55 11.55
C GLY A 160 -21.61 -9.03 12.68
N GLY A 161 -21.17 -9.18 13.94
CA GLY A 161 -21.95 -8.73 15.10
C GLY A 161 -22.18 -7.21 15.10
N GLY A 162 -21.12 -6.41 14.96
CA GLY A 162 -21.23 -4.96 14.76
C GLY A 162 -21.60 -4.61 13.32
N LEU A 163 -20.73 -4.94 12.37
CA LEU A 163 -20.87 -4.65 10.95
C LEU A 163 -20.68 -5.91 10.10
N PHE A 164 -21.57 -6.11 9.13
CA PHE A 164 -21.33 -7.01 8.00
C PHE A 164 -21.31 -6.22 6.69
N ALA A 165 -20.41 -6.58 5.78
CA ALA A 165 -20.38 -6.04 4.42
C ALA A 165 -20.38 -7.15 3.35
N ASP A 166 -20.86 -6.78 2.17
CA ASP A 166 -20.85 -7.57 0.94
C ASP A 166 -20.62 -6.58 -0.21
N ILE A 167 -19.42 -6.63 -0.82
CA ILE A 167 -18.95 -5.60 -1.75
C ILE A 167 -18.56 -6.28 -3.06
N ASN A 168 -19.24 -5.90 -4.14
CA ASN A 168 -19.16 -6.53 -5.45
C ASN A 168 -18.99 -5.49 -6.55
N GLU A 169 -18.54 -5.92 -7.73
CA GLU A 169 -18.64 -5.17 -9.01
C GLU A 169 -18.02 -3.75 -9.02
N GLY A 170 -17.05 -3.48 -8.13
CA GLY A 170 -16.37 -2.18 -8.01
C GLY A 170 -16.86 -1.29 -6.87
N GLY A 171 -17.75 -1.81 -6.01
CA GLY A 171 -18.28 -1.11 -4.85
C GLY A 171 -17.21 -0.75 -3.81
N GLN A 172 -17.48 0.24 -2.97
CA GLN A 172 -16.54 0.79 -1.99
C GLN A 172 -17.19 1.00 -0.62
N LEU A 173 -16.51 0.55 0.44
CA LEU A 173 -16.85 0.82 1.84
C LEU A 173 -15.68 1.53 2.50
N THR A 174 -15.89 2.77 2.94
CA THR A 174 -14.92 3.53 3.75
C THR A 174 -15.36 3.54 5.20
N LEU A 175 -14.47 3.14 6.10
CA LEU A 175 -14.65 3.25 7.56
C LEU A 175 -13.62 4.26 8.08
N ASP A 176 -14.04 5.30 8.79
CA ASP A 176 -13.08 6.20 9.44
C ASP A 176 -12.54 5.61 10.75
N LYS A 177 -11.27 5.92 11.07
CA LYS A 177 -10.56 5.50 12.28
C LYS A 177 -11.19 5.92 13.62
N SER A 178 -12.14 6.85 13.63
CA SER A 178 -12.94 7.17 14.82
C SER A 178 -14.05 6.15 15.12
N CYS A 179 -14.32 5.19 14.22
CA CYS A 179 -15.27 4.12 14.47
C CYS A 179 -14.79 3.15 15.56
N GLU A 180 -15.73 2.67 16.39
CA GLU A 180 -15.47 1.80 17.53
C GLU A 180 -16.36 0.54 17.49
N PHE A 181 -15.80 -0.64 17.78
CA PHE A 181 -16.52 -1.91 17.87
C PHE A 181 -16.25 -2.57 19.23
N TYR A 182 -17.23 -2.55 20.11
CA TYR A 182 -17.10 -2.96 21.50
C TYR A 182 -18.09 -4.07 21.87
N GLN A 183 -17.59 -5.21 22.37
CA GLN A 183 -18.38 -6.35 22.86
C GLN A 183 -19.44 -6.89 21.88
N CYS A 184 -19.24 -6.73 20.58
CA CYS A 184 -20.12 -7.28 19.55
C CYS A 184 -19.84 -8.77 19.32
N GLU A 185 -20.89 -9.56 19.06
CA GLU A 185 -20.86 -11.03 19.09
C GLU A 185 -21.44 -11.64 17.80
N SER A 186 -20.94 -12.82 17.40
CA SER A 186 -21.34 -13.50 16.16
C SER A 186 -21.35 -15.04 16.29
N TYR A 187 -22.43 -15.73 15.93
CA TYR A 187 -22.47 -17.22 15.95
C TYR A 187 -21.93 -17.89 14.64
N GLY A 188 -21.28 -17.09 13.81
CA GLY A 188 -20.43 -17.53 12.71
C GLY A 188 -19.13 -16.75 12.75
N ASN A 189 -18.92 -15.82 11.82
CA ASN A 189 -17.66 -15.11 11.67
C ASN A 189 -17.73 -13.65 12.13
N GLY A 190 -16.59 -13.12 12.59
CA GLY A 190 -16.33 -11.70 12.84
C GLY A 190 -17.28 -11.02 13.83
N GLY A 191 -16.96 -11.06 15.13
CA GLY A 191 -17.78 -10.45 16.18
C GLY A 191 -17.94 -8.94 16.04
N GLY A 192 -16.83 -8.22 15.82
CA GLY A 192 -16.85 -6.77 15.59
C GLY A 192 -17.29 -6.45 14.17
N ILE A 193 -16.44 -6.82 13.21
CA ILE A 193 -16.70 -6.70 11.78
C ILE A 193 -16.56 -8.09 11.16
N CYS A 194 -17.42 -8.44 10.21
CA CYS A 194 -17.18 -9.54 9.29
C CYS A 194 -17.34 -9.08 7.84
N GLY A 195 -16.57 -9.71 6.96
CA GLY A 195 -16.81 -9.66 5.52
C GLY A 195 -16.48 -8.32 4.86
N ILE A 196 -15.38 -7.66 5.21
CA ILE A 196 -14.82 -6.64 4.30
C ILE A 196 -14.14 -7.34 3.11
N PHE A 197 -14.95 -7.97 2.27
CA PHE A 197 -14.52 -8.60 1.03
C PHE A 197 -14.35 -7.51 -0.02
N ILE A 198 -13.11 -7.12 -0.34
CA ILE A 198 -12.87 -6.18 -1.44
C ILE A 198 -13.11 -6.90 -2.77
N GLY A 199 -14.33 -6.81 -3.30
CA GLY A 199 -14.71 -7.32 -4.62
C GLY A 199 -14.16 -6.48 -5.78
N SER A 200 -12.86 -6.16 -5.76
CA SER A 200 -12.15 -5.66 -6.94
C SER A 200 -12.07 -6.75 -8.00
N TYR A 201 -12.09 -6.37 -9.28
CA TYR A 201 -11.94 -7.32 -10.39
C TYR A 201 -10.46 -7.65 -10.62
N GLY A 202 -9.86 -8.32 -9.63
CA GLY A 202 -8.42 -8.54 -9.48
C GLY A 202 -8.00 -8.41 -8.02
N ASP A 203 -6.73 -8.71 -7.73
CA ASP A 203 -6.15 -8.59 -6.39
C ASP A 203 -6.31 -7.15 -5.83
N TYR A 204 -6.37 -7.01 -4.51
CA TYR A 204 -6.40 -5.70 -3.86
C TYR A 204 -5.14 -4.90 -4.22
N ASP A 205 -5.32 -3.68 -4.72
CA ASP A 205 -4.23 -2.73 -4.92
C ASP A 205 -4.08 -1.86 -3.66
N PRO A 206 -2.99 -2.00 -2.86
CA PRO A 206 -2.81 -1.20 -1.65
C PRO A 206 -2.62 0.30 -1.92
N SER A 207 -2.29 0.70 -3.16
CA SER A 207 -2.21 2.11 -3.54
C SER A 207 -3.58 2.77 -3.79
N SER A 208 -4.68 2.01 -3.64
CA SER A 208 -6.05 2.52 -3.69
C SER A 208 -6.56 3.12 -2.38
N GLU A 209 -5.89 2.84 -1.25
CA GLU A 209 -6.29 3.26 0.12
C GLU A 209 -7.75 2.89 0.49
N LEU A 210 -8.39 1.93 -0.19
CA LEU A 210 -9.80 1.58 0.01
C LEU A 210 -10.10 1.03 1.41
N ILE A 211 -9.11 0.46 2.10
CA ILE A 211 -9.19 0.11 3.52
C ILE A 211 -7.96 0.68 4.25
N ASP A 212 -8.22 1.56 5.21
CA ASP A 212 -7.33 1.89 6.32
C ASP A 212 -8.04 1.52 7.64
N LEU A 213 -7.50 0.55 8.40
CA LEU A 213 -8.02 0.19 9.73
C LEU A 213 -7.15 0.77 10.88
N HIS A 214 -6.08 1.52 10.59
CA HIS A 214 -5.12 1.91 11.62
C HIS A 214 -5.76 2.84 12.67
N GLY A 215 -5.86 2.35 13.92
CA GLY A 215 -6.44 3.07 15.05
C GLY A 215 -7.97 2.96 15.22
N MET A 216 -8.69 2.24 14.34
CA MET A 216 -10.12 1.93 14.53
C MET A 216 -10.33 1.05 15.76
N LYS A 217 -10.92 1.55 16.85
CA LYS A 217 -10.94 0.83 18.15
C LYS A 217 -11.88 -0.40 18.13
N ILE A 218 -11.33 -1.60 18.19
CA ILE A 218 -12.03 -2.89 18.11
C ILE A 218 -11.61 -3.68 19.35
N ASN A 219 -12.56 -3.99 20.24
CA ASN A 219 -12.29 -4.43 21.61
C ASN A 219 -13.35 -5.41 22.15
N GLY A 220 -12.91 -6.56 22.68
CA GLY A 220 -13.77 -7.49 23.43
C GLY A 220 -14.82 -8.23 22.61
N ASN A 221 -14.71 -8.24 21.28
CA ASN A 221 -15.66 -8.89 20.37
C ASN A 221 -15.45 -10.41 20.27
N THR A 222 -16.51 -11.17 19.97
CA THR A 222 -16.50 -12.65 19.96
C THR A 222 -17.15 -13.24 18.69
N ALA A 223 -16.66 -14.40 18.24
CA ALA A 223 -17.23 -15.15 17.13
C ALA A 223 -17.18 -16.66 17.43
N ASP A 224 -18.02 -17.49 16.79
CA ASP A 224 -17.98 -18.96 16.98
C ASP A 224 -17.08 -19.69 15.96
N LYS A 225 -16.76 -19.06 14.83
CA LYS A 225 -15.87 -19.59 13.77
C LYS A 225 -14.59 -18.77 13.67
N TYR A 226 -14.49 -17.87 12.70
CA TYR A 226 -13.31 -17.03 12.48
C TYR A 226 -13.52 -15.61 13.05
N GLY A 227 -12.44 -14.95 13.49
CA GLY A 227 -12.52 -13.61 14.11
C GLY A 227 -13.02 -13.60 15.57
N GLN A 228 -12.70 -14.64 16.35
CA GLN A 228 -12.92 -14.67 17.80
C GLN A 228 -11.68 -14.17 18.56
N ARG A 229 -11.91 -13.33 19.59
CA ARG A 229 -10.97 -12.96 20.68
C ARG A 229 -9.65 -12.29 20.23
N GLU A 230 -9.40 -11.07 20.71
CA GLU A 230 -8.11 -10.32 20.65
C GLU A 230 -7.45 -10.07 19.27
N TYR A 231 -7.56 -10.95 18.27
CA TYR A 231 -6.91 -10.87 16.95
C TYR A 231 -7.58 -9.91 15.95
N VAL A 232 -8.20 -8.85 16.47
CA VAL A 232 -8.32 -7.53 15.85
C VAL A 232 -8.33 -6.52 17.00
N LYS A 233 -7.18 -6.30 17.67
CA LYS A 233 -7.04 -5.17 18.59
C LYS A 233 -7.04 -3.90 17.76
N GLY A 234 -8.08 -3.10 17.89
CA GLY A 234 -8.16 -1.84 17.14
C GLY A 234 -7.28 -0.70 17.63
N ASN A 235 -6.49 -0.95 18.68
CA ASN A 235 -5.32 -0.16 19.00
C ASN A 235 -4.04 -0.71 18.34
N TYR A 236 -4.16 -1.50 17.26
CA TYR A 236 -3.01 -2.03 16.53
C TYR A 236 -2.08 -0.88 16.17
N SER A 237 -0.83 -1.07 16.51
CA SER A 237 0.23 -0.12 16.28
C SER A 237 1.47 -0.93 15.95
N ASP A 238 2.09 -0.60 14.82
CA ASP A 238 3.33 -1.19 14.31
C ASP A 238 4.48 -1.16 15.34
N THR A 239 4.33 -0.37 16.40
CA THR A 239 5.29 -0.17 17.51
C THR A 239 4.95 -0.97 18.77
N TYR A 240 3.69 -1.38 18.99
CA TYR A 240 3.21 -1.87 20.29
C TYR A 240 2.35 -3.14 20.27
N SER A 241 1.77 -3.51 19.13
CA SER A 241 1.05 -4.78 18.97
C SER A 241 2.00 -5.90 18.57
N ASP A 242 1.64 -7.13 18.94
CA ASP A 242 2.25 -8.33 18.37
C ASP A 242 1.80 -8.46 16.91
N GLU A 243 2.71 -8.72 15.98
CA GLU A 243 2.41 -8.85 14.55
C GLU A 243 1.47 -10.03 14.24
N ASN A 244 1.36 -11.00 15.16
CA ASN A 244 0.36 -12.06 15.09
C ASN A 244 -1.07 -11.57 15.39
N GLU A 245 -1.27 -10.33 15.87
CA GLU A 245 -2.60 -9.75 16.12
C GLU A 245 -3.40 -9.45 14.83
N LEU A 246 -2.77 -9.39 13.65
CA LEU A 246 -3.43 -9.16 12.36
C LEU A 246 -2.90 -10.10 11.26
N LEU A 247 -3.68 -11.15 10.97
CA LEU A 247 -3.40 -12.13 9.91
C LEU A 247 -4.49 -12.08 8.83
N GLY A 248 -4.08 -12.12 7.56
CA GLY A 248 -4.99 -12.06 6.39
C GLY A 248 -4.65 -13.10 5.33
N ILE A 249 -5.64 -13.44 4.50
CA ILE A 249 -5.53 -14.42 3.42
C ILE A 249 -6.27 -13.92 2.15
N PRO A 250 -5.66 -13.94 0.95
CA PRO A 250 -6.27 -13.40 -0.26
C PRO A 250 -7.22 -14.42 -0.91
N LEU A 251 -8.42 -14.57 -0.36
CA LEU A 251 -9.47 -15.45 -0.89
C LEU A 251 -10.79 -14.68 -1.09
N ASN A 252 -11.51 -15.03 -2.16
CA ASN A 252 -12.92 -14.68 -2.28
C ASN A 252 -13.76 -15.47 -1.25
N LEU A 253 -14.94 -14.95 -0.90
CA LEU A 253 -15.87 -15.53 0.08
C LEU A 253 -16.18 -17.02 -0.16
N SER A 254 -16.32 -17.46 -1.41
CA SER A 254 -16.64 -18.86 -1.75
C SER A 254 -15.44 -19.80 -1.51
N SER A 255 -14.23 -19.35 -1.83
CA SER A 255 -13.00 -20.08 -1.51
C SER A 255 -12.73 -20.09 0.01
N PHE A 256 -12.86 -18.95 0.68
CA PHE A 256 -12.69 -18.85 2.13
C PHE A 256 -13.66 -19.77 2.90
N ASN A 257 -14.95 -19.78 2.53
CA ASN A 257 -15.96 -20.64 3.15
C ASN A 257 -15.83 -22.14 2.82
N SER A 258 -15.02 -22.51 1.83
CA SER A 258 -14.75 -23.93 1.50
C SER A 258 -13.44 -24.46 2.07
N TYR A 259 -12.59 -23.60 2.65
CA TYR A 259 -11.35 -24.01 3.31
C TYR A 259 -11.58 -24.33 4.79
N SER A 260 -10.87 -25.34 5.30
CA SER A 260 -10.79 -25.64 6.73
C SER A 260 -9.93 -24.61 7.48
N SER A 261 -10.10 -24.56 8.81
CA SER A 261 -9.26 -23.74 9.69
C SER A 261 -7.77 -24.04 9.54
N GLU A 262 -7.41 -25.31 9.27
CA GLU A 262 -6.04 -25.77 9.12
C GLU A 262 -5.43 -25.31 7.78
N GLU A 263 -6.22 -25.29 6.70
CA GLU A 263 -5.81 -24.76 5.39
C GLU A 263 -5.67 -23.24 5.41
N ILE A 264 -6.55 -22.53 6.13
CA ILE A 264 -6.44 -21.07 6.32
C ILE A 264 -5.20 -20.73 7.16
N GLN A 265 -4.97 -21.45 8.27
CA GLN A 265 -3.79 -21.25 9.12
C GLN A 265 -2.45 -21.48 8.41
N GLN A 266 -2.42 -22.34 7.38
CA GLN A 266 -1.23 -22.59 6.56
C GLN A 266 -1.00 -21.55 5.44
N GLN A 267 -1.99 -20.71 5.13
CA GLN A 267 -1.96 -19.80 3.97
C GLN A 267 -2.07 -18.31 4.34
N GLN A 268 -2.57 -18.00 5.55
CA GLN A 268 -2.58 -16.64 6.09
C GLN A 268 -1.15 -16.08 6.25
N GLN A 269 -1.00 -14.76 6.10
CA GLN A 269 0.24 -14.01 6.35
C GLN A 269 -0.10 -12.74 7.16
N HIS A 270 0.89 -12.18 7.85
CA HIS A 270 0.75 -10.90 8.56
C HIS A 270 0.25 -9.81 7.61
N LEU A 271 -0.70 -9.00 8.04
CA LEU A 271 -1.51 -8.15 7.18
C LEU A 271 -0.68 -7.09 6.42
N GLU A 272 0.48 -6.70 6.96
CA GLU A 272 1.47 -5.85 6.27
C GLU A 272 1.96 -6.45 4.93
N HIS A 273 1.93 -7.78 4.74
CA HIS A 273 2.27 -8.43 3.47
C HIS A 273 1.23 -8.21 2.37
N TRP A 274 -0.01 -7.85 2.73
CA TRP A 274 -1.11 -7.64 1.79
C TRP A 274 -1.41 -6.16 1.58
N TRP A 275 -1.17 -5.31 2.58
CA TRP A 275 -1.47 -3.87 2.54
C TRP A 275 -0.23 -2.97 2.45
N GLY A 276 0.98 -3.53 2.53
CA GLY A 276 2.23 -2.79 2.36
C GLY A 276 2.43 -2.32 0.92
N ILE A 277 2.58 -1.00 0.71
CA ILE A 277 3.12 -0.45 -0.54
C ILE A 277 4.61 -0.80 -0.58
N PHE A 278 4.95 -1.91 -1.23
CA PHE A 278 6.34 -2.35 -1.41
C PHE A 278 7.05 -1.58 -2.50
N GLY A 279 8.25 -1.10 -2.18
CA GLY A 279 9.14 -0.42 -3.11
C GLY A 279 9.70 -1.40 -4.15
N ILE A 280 9.78 -0.95 -5.40
CA ILE A 280 10.44 -1.70 -6.48
C ILE A 280 11.79 -1.05 -6.71
N LEU A 281 12.89 -1.78 -6.53
CA LEU A 281 14.24 -1.28 -6.78
C LEU A 281 14.74 -1.77 -8.16
N ASN A 282 14.96 -0.83 -9.08
CA ASN A 282 15.41 -1.13 -10.44
C ASN A 282 16.91 -0.89 -10.62
N ARG A 283 17.50 0.08 -9.91
CA ARG A 283 18.94 0.38 -9.95
C ARG A 283 19.45 0.92 -8.61
N ALA A 284 20.72 0.65 -8.31
CA ALA A 284 21.43 1.26 -7.19
C ALA A 284 22.88 1.57 -7.56
N GLN A 285 23.27 2.83 -7.40
CA GLN A 285 24.60 3.37 -7.71
C GLN A 285 25.18 4.09 -6.50
N VAL A 286 26.50 4.06 -6.33
CA VAL A 286 27.24 4.92 -5.38
C VAL A 286 28.38 5.65 -6.05
N ILE A 287 28.42 6.96 -5.88
CA ILE A 287 29.52 7.82 -6.32
C ILE A 287 30.54 7.91 -5.17
N VAL A 288 31.79 7.53 -5.46
CA VAL A 288 32.92 7.50 -4.52
C VAL A 288 33.92 8.60 -4.91
N ASN A 289 33.92 9.73 -4.20
CA ASN A 289 34.95 10.75 -4.37
C ASN A 289 36.23 10.34 -3.61
N ILE A 290 37.23 9.84 -4.34
CA ILE A 290 38.52 9.38 -3.80
C ILE A 290 39.41 10.58 -3.36
N SER A 291 39.14 11.78 -3.86
CA SER A 291 39.91 12.99 -3.55
C SER A 291 39.61 13.56 -2.16
N ASN A 292 38.48 13.18 -1.54
CA ASN A 292 38.11 13.54 -0.17
C ASN A 292 38.45 12.41 0.83
N PRO A 293 39.56 12.50 1.60
CA PRO A 293 39.96 11.45 2.54
C PRO A 293 39.06 11.34 3.79
N ASN A 294 38.20 12.32 4.03
CA ASN A 294 37.17 12.25 5.08
C ASN A 294 35.88 11.57 4.60
N GLY A 295 35.81 11.27 3.30
CA GLY A 295 34.72 10.56 2.64
C GLY A 295 33.49 11.41 2.33
N LYS A 296 32.88 11.11 1.19
CA LYS A 296 31.47 11.40 0.89
C LYS A 296 31.01 10.41 -0.19
N LEU A 297 30.36 9.35 0.24
CA LEU A 297 29.59 8.48 -0.64
C LEU A 297 28.27 9.19 -0.97
N ILE A 298 27.90 9.24 -2.25
CA ILE A 298 26.58 9.71 -2.69
C ILE A 298 25.88 8.55 -3.36
N PHE A 299 24.85 8.03 -2.71
CA PHE A 299 24.02 6.96 -3.23
C PHE A 299 22.91 7.53 -4.10
N GLN A 300 22.71 6.91 -5.26
CA GLN A 300 21.64 7.22 -6.20
C GLN A 300 20.92 5.91 -6.54
N ILE A 301 19.69 5.77 -6.09
CA ILE A 301 18.84 4.62 -6.35
C ILE A 301 17.65 5.03 -7.21
N GLY A 302 17.05 4.07 -7.91
CA GLY A 302 15.90 4.35 -8.78
C GLY A 302 15.01 3.13 -8.95
N GLY A 303 13.72 3.39 -9.15
CA GLY A 303 12.68 2.39 -8.98
C GLY A 303 11.30 3.03 -8.86
N GLN A 304 10.37 2.39 -8.16
CA GLN A 304 8.99 2.84 -8.01
C GLN A 304 8.49 2.61 -6.57
N ARG A 305 7.34 3.18 -6.21
CA ARG A 305 6.66 2.95 -4.91
C ARG A 305 7.52 3.28 -3.68
N MET A 306 8.39 4.27 -3.77
CA MET A 306 9.22 4.77 -2.67
C MET A 306 8.51 5.91 -1.94
N ILE A 307 8.34 5.79 -0.61
CA ILE A 307 7.56 6.75 0.18
C ILE A 307 8.48 7.77 0.88
N PRO A 308 8.33 9.09 0.62
CA PRO A 308 9.15 10.13 1.26
C PRO A 308 9.05 10.12 2.78
N GLY A 309 10.20 10.17 3.46
CA GLY A 309 10.29 10.11 4.93
C GLY A 309 10.22 8.70 5.52
N TYR A 310 9.68 7.72 4.79
CA TYR A 310 9.53 6.33 5.23
C TYR A 310 10.51 5.36 4.55
N LEU A 311 11.08 5.75 3.40
CA LEU A 311 12.05 4.93 2.66
C LEU A 311 13.32 4.67 3.47
N ASN A 312 13.60 3.38 3.66
CA ASN A 312 14.84 2.82 4.18
C ASN A 312 15.55 2.02 3.07
N VAL A 313 16.88 1.96 3.13
CA VAL A 313 17.75 1.23 2.20
C VAL A 313 18.64 0.29 3.01
N LYS A 314 18.62 -1.01 2.68
CA LYS A 314 19.54 -2.01 3.23
C LYS A 314 20.65 -2.29 2.23
N ILE A 315 21.90 -2.18 2.67
CA ILE A 315 23.11 -2.48 1.90
C ILE A 315 23.88 -3.59 2.63
N PHE A 316 24.30 -4.64 1.92
CA PHE A 316 24.98 -5.78 2.52
C PHE A 316 26.00 -6.41 1.57
N GLU A 317 26.95 -7.17 2.10
CA GLU A 317 27.93 -7.92 1.30
C GLU A 317 27.27 -9.16 0.68
N LEU A 318 27.30 -9.28 -0.67
CA LEU A 318 26.76 -10.46 -1.37
C LEU A 318 27.77 -11.62 -1.41
N ARG A 319 29.01 -11.30 -1.80
CA ARG A 319 30.16 -12.22 -1.87
C ARG A 319 31.45 -11.48 -2.18
N ASP A 320 32.58 -12.16 -2.01
CA ASP A 320 33.85 -11.75 -2.60
C ASP A 320 33.82 -11.85 -4.15
N LYS A 321 34.62 -11.00 -4.80
CA LYS A 321 34.94 -11.05 -6.21
C LYS A 321 35.95 -12.16 -6.48
N THR A 322 35.76 -12.89 -7.58
CA THR A 322 36.76 -13.84 -8.07
C THR A 322 37.95 -13.10 -8.68
N GLN A 323 39.12 -13.74 -8.70
CA GLN A 323 40.31 -13.14 -9.32
C GLN A 323 40.07 -12.78 -10.81
N GLN A 324 39.23 -13.54 -11.53
CA GLN A 324 38.89 -13.24 -12.92
C GLN A 324 38.07 -11.95 -13.07
N GLU A 325 37.18 -11.64 -12.13
CA GLU A 325 36.43 -10.37 -12.09
C GLU A 325 37.38 -9.20 -11.79
N ILE A 326 38.26 -9.35 -10.78
CA ILE A 326 39.26 -8.32 -10.40
C ILE A 326 40.24 -8.07 -11.57
N ASP A 327 40.76 -9.12 -12.20
CA ASP A 327 41.63 -9.04 -13.37
C ASP A 327 40.93 -8.38 -14.57
N GLN A 328 39.61 -8.49 -14.68
CA GLN A 328 38.84 -7.90 -15.77
C GLN A 328 38.55 -6.42 -15.52
N GLU A 329 38.07 -6.06 -14.33
CA GLU A 329 37.92 -4.66 -13.91
C GLU A 329 39.24 -3.91 -14.04
N GLN A 330 40.35 -4.52 -13.60
CA GLN A 330 41.67 -3.91 -13.72
C GLN A 330 42.16 -3.79 -15.18
N LYS A 331 41.75 -4.67 -16.10
CA LYS A 331 42.02 -4.49 -17.55
C LYS A 331 41.19 -3.33 -18.12
N GLU A 332 39.92 -3.22 -17.76
CA GLU A 332 39.02 -2.17 -18.24
C GLU A 332 39.46 -0.79 -17.74
N ILE A 333 39.83 -0.68 -16.46
CA ILE A 333 40.47 0.50 -15.88
C ILE A 333 41.75 0.86 -16.63
N ASN A 334 42.64 -0.12 -16.89
CA ASN A 334 43.87 0.13 -17.65
C ASN A 334 43.60 0.54 -19.12
N GLN A 335 42.54 0.02 -19.76
CA GLN A 335 42.14 0.44 -21.11
C GLN A 335 41.59 1.87 -21.11
N LEU A 336 40.78 2.25 -20.10
CA LEU A 336 40.29 3.62 -19.91
C LEU A 336 41.45 4.59 -19.65
N PHE A 337 42.38 4.28 -18.75
CA PHE A 337 43.57 5.11 -18.53
C PHE A 337 44.44 5.24 -19.79
N ASN A 338 44.66 4.16 -20.53
CA ASN A 338 45.41 4.24 -21.80
C ASN A 338 44.68 5.06 -22.87
N LYS A 339 43.35 4.96 -22.96
CA LYS A 339 42.54 5.79 -23.88
C LYS A 339 42.59 7.26 -23.50
N ASN A 340 42.42 7.60 -22.21
CA ASN A 340 42.46 8.98 -21.72
C ASN A 340 43.87 9.59 -21.87
N ASN A 341 44.92 8.79 -21.66
CA ASN A 341 46.30 9.19 -21.98
C ASN A 341 46.52 9.39 -23.49
N LEU A 342 45.91 8.55 -24.34
CA LEU A 342 46.00 8.72 -25.79
C LEU A 342 45.27 10.00 -26.25
N GLU A 343 44.10 10.31 -25.70
CA GLU A 343 43.37 11.55 -26.00
C GLU A 343 44.11 12.80 -25.47
N SER A 344 44.79 12.72 -24.32
CA SER A 344 45.63 13.82 -23.81
C SER A 344 46.93 14.00 -24.62
N LEU A 345 47.51 12.91 -25.14
CA LEU A 345 48.62 12.95 -26.11
C LEU A 345 48.19 13.54 -27.45
N ILE A 346 47.06 13.11 -28.02
CA ILE A 346 46.49 13.63 -29.26
C ILE A 346 46.19 15.13 -29.14
N ARG A 347 45.69 15.59 -27.98
CA ARG A 347 45.48 17.02 -27.68
C ARG A 347 46.79 17.84 -27.63
N ASN A 348 47.95 17.18 -27.52
CA ASN A 348 49.29 17.78 -27.59
C ASN A 348 50.02 17.53 -28.94
N SER A 349 49.48 16.71 -29.85
CA SER A 349 50.09 16.38 -31.15
C SER A 349 49.20 16.77 -32.33
N SER A 350 49.04 18.07 -32.55
CA SER A 350 48.20 18.63 -33.61
C SER A 350 48.85 18.53 -35.01
N GLN A 351 48.87 17.33 -35.60
CA GLN A 351 48.86 17.07 -37.06
C GLN A 351 49.13 15.57 -37.34
N PHE A 352 48.10 14.82 -37.77
CA PHE A 352 47.95 14.34 -39.17
C PHE A 352 46.74 13.39 -39.26
N SER A 353 45.93 13.58 -40.30
CA SER A 353 44.72 12.78 -40.57
C SER A 353 44.95 11.80 -41.71
N PHE A 354 44.58 10.53 -41.54
CA PHE A 354 44.07 9.67 -42.62
C PHE A 354 43.26 8.48 -42.07
N THR A 355 42.30 7.99 -42.85
CA THR A 355 41.29 6.98 -42.47
C THR A 355 40.96 6.10 -43.72
N PRO A 356 40.27 4.95 -43.60
CA PRO A 356 40.97 3.66 -43.61
C PRO A 356 40.46 2.69 -44.72
N LYS A 357 40.95 1.43 -44.70
CA LYS A 357 40.28 0.21 -45.22
C LYS A 357 40.96 -1.04 -44.59
N ILE A 358 40.20 -2.00 -44.00
CA ILE A 358 39.69 -3.26 -44.60
C ILE A 358 40.88 -4.18 -45.01
N GLU A 359 41.05 -5.45 -44.59
CA GLU A 359 40.21 -6.54 -44.03
C GLU A 359 41.12 -7.52 -43.19
N THR A 360 40.78 -8.63 -42.49
CA THR A 360 39.57 -9.49 -42.24
C THR A 360 39.73 -10.22 -40.86
N ASP A 361 38.69 -10.93 -40.38
CA ASP A 361 38.66 -12.08 -39.43
C ASP A 361 39.78 -12.36 -38.39
N ASN A 362 39.47 -12.15 -37.10
CA ASN A 362 39.00 -13.24 -36.22
C ASN A 362 38.66 -12.73 -34.81
N GLN A 363 37.41 -12.85 -34.37
CA GLN A 363 37.03 -12.75 -32.94
C GLN A 363 36.01 -13.83 -32.57
N GLN A 364 36.47 -14.88 -31.89
CA GLN A 364 35.60 -15.76 -31.12
C GLN A 364 35.13 -15.03 -29.87
N GLN A 365 33.96 -14.40 -29.92
CA GLN A 365 33.30 -13.87 -28.73
C GLN A 365 32.77 -15.04 -27.87
N ILE A 366 33.46 -15.34 -26.78
CA ILE A 366 32.91 -16.19 -25.71
C ILE A 366 31.88 -15.35 -24.95
N PHE A 367 30.60 -15.64 -25.16
CA PHE A 367 29.51 -15.06 -24.39
C PHE A 367 29.60 -15.53 -22.92
N ILE A 368 29.86 -14.62 -22.00
CA ILE A 368 29.40 -14.76 -20.61
C ILE A 368 28.02 -14.12 -20.55
N ASN A 369 26.99 -14.93 -20.81
CA ASN A 369 25.59 -14.55 -20.60
C ASN A 369 25.35 -14.46 -19.09
N SER A 370 25.28 -13.25 -18.53
CA SER A 370 25.14 -12.96 -17.10
C SER A 370 23.73 -13.24 -16.55
N ASN A 371 23.15 -14.38 -16.93
CA ASN A 371 22.06 -15.05 -16.21
C ASN A 371 22.56 -15.58 -14.86
N LEU A 372 22.94 -14.65 -13.97
CA LEU A 372 23.35 -14.90 -12.59
C LEU A 372 22.13 -15.31 -11.75
N LYS A 373 21.68 -16.56 -11.95
CA LYS A 373 20.84 -17.24 -10.96
C LYS A 373 21.66 -17.36 -9.68
N ILE A 374 21.25 -16.66 -8.62
CA ILE A 374 21.84 -16.73 -7.28
C ILE A 374 21.46 -18.09 -6.69
N LYS A 375 22.20 -19.11 -7.13
CA LYS A 375 21.90 -20.51 -6.86
C LYS A 375 22.83 -21.09 -5.79
N GLN A 376 22.81 -20.50 -4.60
CA GLN A 376 23.15 -21.23 -3.38
C GLN A 376 22.44 -20.65 -2.16
N LYS A 377 21.55 -21.46 -1.58
CA LYS A 377 21.01 -21.27 -0.23
C LYS A 377 22.09 -21.71 0.77
N LEU A 378 23.11 -20.89 0.95
CA LEU A 378 24.06 -20.97 2.05
C LEU A 378 23.97 -19.67 2.87
N LEU A 379 24.11 -19.81 4.18
CA LEU A 379 23.90 -18.74 5.14
C LEU A 379 24.88 -17.59 4.87
N LEU A 380 24.37 -16.41 4.53
CA LEU A 380 25.12 -15.18 4.72
C LEU A 380 25.19 -14.93 6.23
N ASP A 381 26.39 -14.98 6.78
CA ASP A 381 26.66 -14.57 8.15
C ASP A 381 26.52 -13.03 8.21
N GLN A 382 25.41 -12.54 8.79
CA GLN A 382 24.91 -11.15 8.70
C GLN A 382 25.75 -10.11 9.47
N THR A 383 27.07 -10.23 9.39
CA THR A 383 28.06 -9.45 10.16
C THR A 383 28.33 -8.06 9.58
N ASN A 384 27.98 -7.82 8.31
CA ASN A 384 28.21 -6.56 7.59
C ASN A 384 26.97 -6.11 6.78
N GLU A 385 25.84 -5.84 7.45
CA GLU A 385 24.72 -5.08 6.85
C GLU A 385 24.62 -3.66 7.41
N ILE A 386 24.09 -2.75 6.58
CA ILE A 386 23.84 -1.34 6.89
C ILE A 386 22.40 -1.02 6.50
N ILE A 387 21.64 -0.41 7.40
CA ILE A 387 20.32 0.16 7.12
C ILE A 387 20.40 1.68 7.25
N TYR A 388 19.96 2.39 6.22
CA TYR A 388 19.91 3.86 6.18
C TYR A 388 18.46 4.33 5.92
N PRO A 389 17.91 5.30 6.67
CA PRO A 389 18.51 5.99 7.81
C PRO A 389 18.74 5.10 9.05
N PRO A 390 19.76 5.40 9.87
CA PRO A 390 19.97 4.74 11.15
C PRO A 390 18.85 5.08 12.16
N GLU A 391 18.63 4.19 13.12
CA GLU A 391 17.61 4.28 14.19
C GLU A 391 17.72 5.56 15.03
N ASP A 392 18.94 6.08 15.21
CA ASP A 392 19.28 7.17 16.12
C ASP A 392 18.94 8.58 15.57
N GLY A 393 18.43 8.66 14.34
CA GLY A 393 18.12 9.93 13.68
C GLY A 393 19.34 10.78 13.31
N SER A 394 20.54 10.20 13.31
CA SER A 394 21.80 10.93 13.07
C SER A 394 22.03 11.36 11.61
N SER A 395 21.27 10.82 10.64
CA SER A 395 21.39 11.15 9.22
C SER A 395 20.26 12.02 8.68
N THR A 396 20.50 12.66 7.55
CA THR A 396 19.45 13.25 6.71
C THR A 396 18.49 12.17 6.19
N PRO A 397 17.18 12.43 6.10
CA PRO A 397 16.25 11.58 5.35
C PRO A 397 16.64 11.47 3.88
N ILE A 398 16.31 10.33 3.25
CA ILE A 398 16.54 10.11 1.82
C ILE A 398 15.67 11.10 1.02
N GLN A 399 16.29 11.81 0.08
CA GLN A 399 15.57 12.74 -0.80
C GLN A 399 15.02 11.95 -1.99
N ILE A 400 13.75 12.16 -2.34
CA ILE A 400 13.05 11.43 -3.42
C ILE A 400 12.47 12.43 -4.41
N GLU A 401 12.72 12.19 -5.69
CA GLU A 401 12.16 12.91 -6.84
C GLU A 401 11.22 11.96 -7.61
N GLY A 402 10.00 12.42 -7.90
CA GLY A 402 8.96 11.64 -8.60
C GLY A 402 7.79 11.21 -7.68
N GLU A 403 6.63 10.97 -8.29
CA GLU A 403 5.40 10.57 -7.62
C GLU A 403 5.38 9.05 -7.38
N ILE A 404 4.66 8.58 -6.35
CA ILE A 404 4.65 7.17 -5.91
C ILE A 404 4.16 6.20 -7.02
N GLN A 405 3.26 6.66 -7.90
CA GLN A 405 2.75 5.91 -9.05
C GLN A 405 3.67 5.96 -10.29
N SER A 406 4.86 6.56 -10.18
CA SER A 406 5.78 6.80 -11.31
C SER A 406 7.19 6.25 -11.04
N ASP A 407 8.08 6.33 -12.04
CA ASP A 407 9.51 6.10 -11.83
C ASP A 407 10.10 7.22 -10.96
N GLN A 408 10.67 6.82 -9.82
CA GLN A 408 11.26 7.70 -8.82
C GLN A 408 12.78 7.54 -8.76
N ASN A 409 13.45 8.65 -8.47
CA ASN A 409 14.88 8.69 -8.17
C ASN A 409 15.07 9.10 -6.71
N ALA A 410 15.90 8.37 -5.96
CA ALA A 410 16.18 8.71 -4.57
C ALA A 410 17.69 8.84 -4.31
N THR A 411 18.07 9.85 -3.54
CA THR A 411 19.47 10.23 -3.28
C THR A 411 19.72 10.42 -1.79
N PHE A 412 20.83 9.86 -1.29
CA PHE A 412 21.29 10.07 0.08
C PHE A 412 22.82 10.06 0.17
N GLY A 413 23.35 10.52 1.31
CA GLY A 413 24.79 10.68 1.53
C GLY A 413 25.28 9.97 2.80
N MET A 414 26.45 9.36 2.71
CA MET A 414 27.19 8.81 3.86
C MET A 414 28.61 9.38 3.87
N ASN A 415 29.08 9.81 5.04
CA ASN A 415 30.43 10.37 5.18
C ASN A 415 31.48 9.25 5.24
N GLU A 416 31.19 8.15 5.94
CA GLU A 416 32.13 7.03 6.04
C GLU A 416 32.13 6.14 4.79
N TYR A 417 33.33 5.91 4.24
CA TYR A 417 33.55 5.09 3.04
C TYR A 417 34.30 3.78 3.30
N LYS A 418 34.91 3.61 4.48
CA LYS A 418 35.87 2.52 4.77
C LYS A 418 35.25 1.12 4.82
N TRP A 419 33.94 1.03 5.01
CA TRP A 419 33.19 -0.23 5.00
C TRP A 419 32.96 -0.78 3.58
N LEU A 420 33.04 0.08 2.55
CA LEU A 420 32.75 -0.27 1.16
C LEU A 420 34.01 -0.80 0.46
N ASN A 421 34.34 -2.08 0.65
CA ASN A 421 35.48 -2.74 -0.02
C ASN A 421 35.13 -3.18 -1.45
N TYR A 422 34.71 -2.22 -2.29
CA TYR A 422 34.26 -2.47 -3.67
C TYR A 422 35.34 -3.08 -4.59
N ASN A 423 36.62 -2.97 -4.23
CA ASN A 423 37.74 -3.59 -4.96
C ASN A 423 37.79 -5.11 -4.79
N GLN A 424 37.16 -5.67 -3.76
CA GLN A 424 37.22 -7.10 -3.44
C GLN A 424 35.86 -7.77 -3.26
N LYS A 425 34.77 -7.00 -3.09
CA LYS A 425 33.43 -7.53 -2.81
C LYS A 425 32.36 -6.95 -3.74
N TRP A 426 31.32 -7.75 -3.95
CA TRP A 426 30.03 -7.31 -4.50
C TRP A 426 29.06 -7.00 -3.36
N TYR A 427 28.29 -5.92 -3.51
CA TYR A 427 27.32 -5.47 -2.53
C TYR A 427 25.90 -5.52 -3.11
N GLY A 428 24.95 -5.97 -2.30
CA GLY A 428 23.53 -6.03 -2.60
C GLY A 428 22.78 -4.86 -1.96
N VAL A 429 21.70 -4.44 -2.61
CA VAL A 429 20.83 -3.35 -2.17
C VAL A 429 19.37 -3.80 -2.23
N LEU A 430 18.62 -3.42 -1.19
CA LEU A 430 17.17 -3.60 -1.04
C LEU A 430 16.58 -2.32 -0.45
N ILE A 431 15.27 -2.12 -0.61
CA ILE A 431 14.52 -1.00 -0.03
C ILE A 431 13.34 -1.46 0.82
N SER A 432 12.88 -0.62 1.74
CA SER A 432 11.69 -0.85 2.54
C SER A 432 11.02 0.47 2.92
N ASN A 433 9.69 0.54 2.84
CA ASN A 433 8.92 1.66 3.36
C ASN A 433 8.45 1.45 4.82
N ASN A 434 8.62 0.26 5.39
CA ASN A 434 8.20 -0.06 6.77
C ASN A 434 9.35 -0.57 7.67
N LYS A 435 10.58 -0.68 7.13
CA LYS A 435 11.79 -1.20 7.80
C LYS A 435 11.73 -2.66 8.28
N LYS A 436 10.58 -3.33 8.16
CA LYS A 436 10.39 -4.77 8.41
C LYS A 436 10.75 -5.58 7.14
N ILE A 437 10.00 -5.36 6.06
CA ILE A 437 10.06 -6.17 4.83
C ILE A 437 10.97 -5.48 3.81
N PHE A 438 12.04 -6.15 3.36
CA PHE A 438 13.03 -5.60 2.44
C PHE A 438 12.90 -6.20 1.03
N THR A 439 12.70 -5.32 0.06
CA THR A 439 12.26 -5.63 -1.31
C THR A 439 13.26 -5.13 -2.35
N GLY A 440 13.31 -5.81 -3.50
CA GLY A 440 14.29 -5.56 -4.55
C GLY A 440 13.65 -5.40 -5.93
N LYS A 441 14.20 -6.10 -6.92
CA LYS A 441 13.64 -6.21 -8.28
C LYS A 441 12.18 -6.67 -8.19
N ASP A 442 11.36 -6.12 -9.07
CA ASP A 442 9.93 -6.48 -9.23
C ASP A 442 9.08 -6.34 -7.94
N GLY A 443 9.60 -5.66 -6.90
CA GLY A 443 8.97 -5.55 -5.58
C GLY A 443 9.06 -6.83 -4.74
N ILE A 444 9.87 -7.80 -5.16
CA ILE A 444 9.97 -9.11 -4.50
C ILE A 444 10.74 -8.96 -3.19
N ASP A 445 10.16 -9.55 -2.13
CA ASP A 445 10.74 -9.73 -0.81
C ASP A 445 11.97 -10.67 -0.86
N PHE A 446 13.08 -10.21 -0.31
CA PHE A 446 14.35 -10.92 -0.30
C PHE A 446 14.31 -12.25 0.48
N GLU A 447 13.44 -12.39 1.48
CA GLU A 447 13.27 -13.67 2.18
C GLU A 447 12.55 -14.72 1.33
N LYS A 448 11.72 -14.27 0.37
CA LYS A 448 11.01 -15.11 -0.59
C LYS A 448 11.88 -15.45 -1.80
N ASP A 449 12.68 -14.51 -2.31
CA ASP A 449 13.75 -14.81 -3.28
C ASP A 449 14.99 -13.90 -3.12
N ALA A 450 16.12 -14.51 -2.77
CA ALA A 450 17.42 -13.83 -2.70
C ALA A 450 17.89 -13.22 -4.04
N ASN A 451 17.34 -13.66 -5.19
CA ASN A 451 17.59 -13.05 -6.49
C ASN A 451 17.00 -11.63 -6.62
N ALA A 452 16.11 -11.21 -5.72
CA ALA A 452 15.54 -9.87 -5.71
C ALA A 452 16.59 -8.77 -5.49
N ALA A 453 17.68 -9.04 -4.77
CA ALA A 453 18.71 -8.04 -4.46
C ALA A 453 19.32 -7.38 -5.71
N VAL A 454 19.38 -6.05 -5.72
CA VAL A 454 19.99 -5.26 -6.80
C VAL A 454 21.48 -5.11 -6.51
N LEU A 455 22.33 -5.26 -7.53
CA LEU A 455 23.77 -5.07 -7.39
C LEU A 455 24.10 -3.58 -7.25
N LEU A 456 24.93 -3.21 -6.27
CA LEU A 456 25.43 -1.85 -6.13
C LEU A 456 26.51 -1.56 -7.18
N GLU A 457 26.19 -0.71 -8.15
CA GLU A 457 27.16 -0.18 -9.12
C GLU A 457 28.01 0.92 -8.45
N VAL A 458 29.32 0.94 -8.71
CA VAL A 458 30.27 1.85 -8.06
C VAL A 458 30.92 2.76 -9.08
N ILE A 459 30.71 4.07 -8.92
CA ILE A 459 31.18 5.13 -9.82
C ILE A 459 32.29 5.90 -9.10
N ILE A 460 33.52 5.84 -9.62
CA ILE A 460 34.66 6.56 -9.05
C ILE A 460 34.68 8.00 -9.56
N GLN A 461 34.89 8.96 -8.66
CA GLN A 461 35.11 10.37 -8.98
C GLN A 461 36.52 10.80 -8.52
N GLU A 462 37.33 11.22 -9.49
CA GLU A 462 38.64 11.86 -9.29
C GLU A 462 38.57 13.35 -9.64
N GLU A 463 39.29 14.20 -8.90
CA GLU A 463 39.44 15.63 -9.20
C GLU A 463 40.78 15.87 -9.92
N GLU A 464 40.75 16.46 -11.13
CA GLU A 464 41.98 16.80 -11.85
C GLU A 464 42.80 17.85 -11.09
N LYS A 465 43.93 17.43 -10.52
CA LYS A 465 44.89 18.35 -9.91
C LYS A 465 45.66 19.12 -10.98
N GLU A 466 45.27 20.37 -11.22
CA GLU A 466 46.04 21.30 -12.06
C GLU A 466 47.52 21.32 -11.65
N LYS A 467 48.41 20.98 -12.59
CA LYS A 467 49.86 21.10 -12.41
C LYS A 467 50.27 22.57 -12.50
N GLY A 468 50.13 23.27 -11.38
CA GLY A 468 50.21 24.74 -11.32
C GLY A 468 51.54 25.35 -11.79
N LYS A 469 51.43 26.56 -12.33
CA LYS A 469 52.52 27.54 -12.45
C LYS A 469 52.11 28.77 -11.64
N GLY A 470 52.81 29.05 -10.54
CA GLY A 470 52.28 29.91 -9.48
C GLY A 470 52.50 31.41 -9.65
N LYS A 471 51.52 32.19 -9.16
CA LYS A 471 51.70 33.47 -8.44
C LYS A 471 50.44 33.81 -7.62
N ARG A 472 50.62 34.63 -6.57
CA ARG A 472 49.58 35.23 -5.70
C ARG A 472 48.65 36.16 -6.51
N PHE A 473 47.41 36.50 -6.14
CA PHE A 473 46.54 36.18 -4.97
C PHE A 473 45.04 36.30 -5.41
N PRO A 474 43.97 36.36 -4.55
CA PRO A 474 42.66 35.82 -4.93
C PRO A 474 41.60 36.87 -5.34
N ILE A 475 40.55 36.40 -6.03
CA ILE A 475 39.11 36.60 -5.74
C ILE A 475 38.33 35.64 -6.66
N GLY A 476 37.21 35.09 -6.19
CA GLY A 476 36.53 33.96 -6.84
C GLY A 476 35.65 34.33 -8.04
N ILE A 477 35.62 33.44 -9.03
CA ILE A 477 34.61 33.36 -10.11
C ILE A 477 34.19 31.90 -10.24
N VAL A 478 32.89 31.63 -10.43
CA VAL A 478 32.33 30.28 -10.60
C VAL A 478 32.29 29.89 -12.08
N VAL A 479 33.21 29.01 -12.49
CA VAL A 479 33.22 28.24 -13.75
C VAL A 479 34.00 26.94 -13.46
N GLY A 480 33.67 25.75 -13.96
CA GLY A 480 32.51 25.34 -14.76
C GLY A 480 32.58 23.83 -15.08
N VAL A 481 31.43 23.22 -15.36
CA VAL A 481 31.22 21.76 -15.47
C VAL A 481 32.08 21.06 -16.55
N LEU A 482 32.74 19.96 -16.17
CA LEU A 482 32.98 18.67 -16.87
C LEU A 482 33.92 17.82 -15.97
N VAL A 483 33.98 16.49 -16.02
CA VAL A 483 33.74 15.51 -17.08
C VAL A 483 32.81 14.37 -16.63
N ILE A 484 31.90 13.89 -17.50
CA ILE A 484 31.21 12.61 -17.32
C ILE A 484 31.76 11.59 -18.32
N VAL A 485 32.58 10.66 -17.82
CA VAL A 485 33.03 9.42 -18.47
C VAL A 485 32.99 8.37 -17.36
N SER A 486 32.16 7.32 -17.39
CA SER A 486 32.04 6.38 -18.52
C SER A 486 30.62 5.90 -18.88
N VAL A 487 29.60 6.14 -18.04
CA VAL A 487 28.29 5.44 -18.14
C VAL A 487 27.47 5.81 -19.40
N ILE A 488 27.59 7.05 -19.90
CA ILE A 488 26.80 7.54 -21.04
C ILE A 488 27.04 6.72 -22.32
N ILE A 489 28.23 6.17 -22.53
CA ILE A 489 28.54 5.35 -23.72
C ILE A 489 27.74 4.04 -23.72
N ILE A 490 27.55 3.42 -22.56
CA ILE A 490 26.77 2.18 -22.42
C ILE A 490 25.29 2.45 -22.73
N ILE A 491 24.73 3.54 -22.16
CA ILE A 491 23.32 3.92 -22.39
C ILE A 491 23.07 4.27 -23.87
N ILE A 492 23.97 5.01 -24.52
CA ILE A 492 23.84 5.35 -25.95
C ILE A 492 23.94 4.09 -26.84
N ILE A 493 24.83 3.14 -26.53
CA ILE A 493 24.94 1.88 -27.28
C ILE A 493 23.66 1.04 -27.11
N ILE A 494 23.11 0.95 -25.91
CA ILE A 494 21.84 0.23 -25.64
C ILE A 494 20.68 0.89 -26.40
N ALA A 495 20.55 2.22 -26.35
CA ALA A 495 19.49 2.95 -27.05
C ALA A 495 19.57 2.78 -28.58
N LEU A 496 20.77 2.83 -29.17
CA LEU A 496 20.97 2.58 -30.61
C LEU A 496 20.70 1.12 -30.99
N PHE A 497 20.98 0.16 -30.10
CA PHE A 497 20.70 -1.25 -30.35
C PHE A 497 19.19 -1.58 -30.28
N ILE A 498 18.45 -0.91 -29.40
CA ILE A 498 16.98 -1.02 -29.32
C ILE A 498 16.32 -0.39 -30.55
N SER A 499 16.75 0.82 -30.96
CA SER A 499 16.18 1.53 -32.11
C SER A 499 16.36 0.79 -33.45
N ASN A 500 17.37 -0.08 -33.58
CA ASN A 500 17.61 -0.90 -34.77
C ASN A 500 16.81 -2.22 -34.78
N LYS A 501 16.01 -2.52 -33.76
CA LYS A 501 15.13 -3.72 -33.73
C LYS A 501 13.67 -3.47 -34.12
N THR A 502 13.28 -2.22 -34.36
CA THR A 502 11.91 -1.84 -34.78
C THR A 502 11.75 -1.59 -36.28
N PHE A 503 12.80 -1.83 -37.08
CA PHE A 503 12.74 -1.81 -38.55
C PHE A 503 13.51 -2.99 -39.17
N SER A 504 12.93 -4.19 -39.05
CA SER A 504 13.20 -5.37 -39.89
C SER A 504 12.01 -6.30 -39.92
#